data_AF-A0A8J8G207-F1
#
_entry.id   AF-A0A8J8G207-F1
#
_cell.length_a   1.000
_cell.length_b   1.000
_cell.length_c   1.000
_cell.angle_alpha   90.00
_cell.angle_beta   90.00
_cell.angle_gamma   90.00
#
_symmetry.space_group_name_H-M   'P 1'
#
loop_
_entity.id
_entity.type
_entity.pdbx_description
1 polymer ?
#
loop_
_entity_poly.entity_id
_entity_poly.type
_entity_poly.pdbx_seq_one_letter_code
_entity_poly.pdbx_strand_id
1 'polypeptide(L)'
;MVIKIPHVVLEGEIKTREIKTQDIFKEIEPLFIKEENLLIRSTNSFLSLDESTILIEILVIEKNIKNQFFAIVNQREDGVVVRIHPMVEVEKTNGVKKSLAEIGKQVLTKFKGTKVGKTNLSEFL
;
A
#
# COMPACT_ATOMS: atom_id res chain seq x y z
N MET A 1 16.84 9.69 -15.73
CA MET A 1 16.68 8.95 -14.46
C MET A 1 15.26 8.40 -14.43
N VAL A 2 15.07 7.08 -14.54
CA VAL A 2 13.71 6.50 -14.49
C VAL A 2 13.27 6.47 -13.04
N ILE A 3 12.34 7.34 -12.65
CA ILE A 3 11.83 7.36 -11.28
C ILE A 3 10.92 6.14 -11.09
N LYS A 4 11.45 5.07 -10.51
CA LYS A 4 10.68 3.85 -10.19
C LYS A 4 9.47 4.19 -9.33
N ILE A 5 8.32 3.57 -9.65
CA ILE A 5 7.10 3.67 -8.85
C ILE A 5 7.35 3.03 -7.48
N PRO A 6 7.07 3.73 -6.37
CA PRO A 6 7.11 3.16 -5.02
C PRO A 6 6.16 1.95 -4.92
N HIS A 7 6.70 0.80 -4.51
CA HIS A 7 5.94 -0.43 -4.37
C HIS A 7 6.58 -1.40 -3.39
N VAL A 8 5.74 -2.25 -2.81
CA VAL A 8 6.13 -3.49 -2.14
C VAL A 8 5.37 -4.65 -2.75
N VAL A 9 6.07 -5.73 -3.10
CA VAL A 9 5.47 -7.03 -3.42
C VAL A 9 5.52 -7.89 -2.17
N LEU A 10 4.40 -8.55 -1.87
CA LEU A 10 4.21 -9.47 -0.78
C LEU A 10 3.99 -10.86 -1.36
N GLU A 11 4.77 -11.83 -0.92
CA GLU A 11 4.78 -13.20 -1.44
C GLU A 11 4.54 -14.20 -0.32
N GLY A 12 4.49 -15.49 -0.65
CA GLY A 12 4.27 -16.57 0.33
C GLY A 12 2.82 -17.04 0.31
N GLU A 13 2.24 -17.30 1.47
CA GLU A 13 0.87 -17.85 1.57
C GLU A 13 -0.19 -16.91 1.02
N ILE A 14 0.06 -15.60 0.97
CA ILE A 14 -0.87 -14.59 0.44
C ILE A 14 -1.32 -14.82 -1.01
N LYS A 15 -0.61 -15.67 -1.77
CA LYS A 15 -0.93 -16.01 -3.16
C LYS A 15 -1.72 -17.32 -3.31
N THR A 16 -1.99 -18.03 -2.21
CA THR A 16 -2.76 -19.28 -2.28
C THR A 16 -4.18 -18.97 -2.77
N ARG A 17 -4.82 -19.96 -3.40
CA ARG A 17 -6.21 -19.83 -3.88
C ARG A 17 -7.23 -19.63 -2.74
N GLU A 18 -6.79 -19.83 -1.50
CA GLU A 18 -7.61 -19.70 -0.30
C GLU A 18 -7.73 -18.25 0.15
N ILE A 19 -6.70 -17.43 -0.08
CA ILE A 19 -6.71 -16.00 0.27
C ILE A 19 -7.09 -15.19 -0.94
N LYS A 20 -8.27 -14.57 -0.89
CA LYS A 20 -8.74 -13.66 -1.94
C LYS A 20 -8.43 -12.22 -1.59
N THR A 21 -8.44 -11.34 -2.58
CA THR A 21 -8.35 -9.88 -2.37
C THR A 21 -9.40 -9.37 -1.38
N GLN A 22 -10.60 -9.94 -1.36
CA GLN A 22 -11.62 -9.62 -0.36
C GLN A 22 -11.18 -9.85 1.09
N ASP A 23 -10.42 -10.90 1.34
CA ASP A 23 -9.95 -11.21 2.69
C ASP A 23 -8.89 -10.19 3.11
N ILE A 24 -8.04 -9.77 2.17
CA ILE A 24 -7.10 -8.66 2.38
C ILE A 24 -7.85 -7.35 2.65
N PHE A 25 -8.92 -7.07 1.89
CA PHE A 25 -9.73 -5.87 2.03
C PHE A 25 -10.33 -5.72 3.43
N LYS A 26 -10.82 -6.81 4.02
CA LYS A 26 -11.42 -6.82 5.37
C LYS A 26 -10.41 -6.53 6.48
N GLU A 27 -9.14 -6.81 6.25
CA GLU A 27 -8.07 -6.65 7.24
C GLU A 27 -7.32 -5.31 7.13
N ILE A 28 -7.60 -4.50 6.12
CA ILE A 28 -7.00 -3.17 5.97
C ILE A 28 -7.69 -2.19 6.93
N GLU A 29 -6.89 -1.63 7.83
CA GLU A 29 -7.32 -0.64 8.81
C GLU A 29 -6.91 0.78 8.37
N PRO A 30 -7.72 1.81 8.65
CA PRO A 30 -7.36 3.18 8.35
C PRO A 30 -6.02 3.59 9.01
N LEU A 31 -5.14 4.21 8.22
CA LEU A 31 -3.90 4.78 8.70
C LEU A 31 -4.19 6.11 9.39
N PHE A 32 -3.54 6.33 10.55
CA PHE A 32 -3.42 7.64 11.15
C PHE A 32 -2.07 7.76 11.85
N ILE A 33 -1.11 8.42 11.18
CA ILE A 33 0.26 8.62 11.67
C ILE A 33 0.50 10.12 11.72
N LYS A 34 0.93 10.61 12.89
CA LYS A 34 1.27 12.02 13.10
C LYS A 34 2.62 12.11 13.79
N GLU A 35 3.59 12.70 13.09
CA GLU A 35 4.96 12.96 13.55
C GLU A 35 5.29 14.45 13.32
N GLU A 36 6.44 14.91 13.80
CA GLU A 36 6.81 16.34 13.89
C GLU A 36 6.60 17.15 12.59
N ASN A 37 6.74 16.53 11.41
CA ASN A 37 6.51 17.18 10.11
C ASN A 37 5.79 16.27 9.11
N LEU A 38 5.06 15.26 9.59
CA LEU A 38 4.42 14.25 8.76
C LEU A 38 3.04 13.92 9.31
N LEU A 39 2.03 14.03 8.45
CA LEU A 39 0.70 13.45 8.66
C LEU A 39 0.44 12.44 7.54
N ILE A 40 0.11 11.20 7.90
CA ILE A 40 -0.43 10.20 6.98
C ILE A 40 -1.81 9.81 7.49
N ARG A 41 -2.81 9.88 6.61
CA ARG A 41 -4.16 9.42 6.90
C ARG A 41 -4.72 8.64 5.72
N SER A 42 -5.34 7.50 5.96
CA SER A 42 -6.28 6.91 4.99
C SER A 42 -7.72 7.03 5.49
N THR A 43 -8.64 7.23 4.57
CA THR A 43 -10.05 7.54 4.86
C THR A 43 -10.97 6.42 4.43
N ASN A 44 -10.95 6.11 3.13
CA ASN A 44 -11.83 5.13 2.52
C ASN A 44 -11.00 4.07 1.81
N SER A 45 -11.49 2.83 1.86
CA SER A 45 -11.01 1.74 1.04
C SER A 45 -12.16 1.22 0.18
N PHE A 46 -11.90 0.91 -1.07
CA PHE A 46 -12.87 0.42 -2.06
C PHE A 46 -12.36 -0.88 -2.65
N LEU A 47 -13.27 -1.82 -2.89
CA LEU A 47 -12.98 -3.04 -3.64
C LEU A 47 -13.61 -2.92 -5.03
N SER A 48 -12.87 -3.31 -6.07
CA SER A 48 -13.39 -3.36 -7.44
C SER A 48 -14.51 -4.40 -7.58
N LEU A 49 -15.40 -4.21 -8.56
CA LEU A 49 -16.56 -5.11 -8.77
C LEU A 49 -16.17 -6.55 -9.09
N ASP A 50 -15.02 -6.75 -9.75
CA ASP A 50 -14.42 -8.05 -10.04
C ASP A 50 -13.56 -8.59 -8.88
N GLU A 51 -13.52 -7.87 -7.76
CA GLU A 51 -12.79 -8.21 -6.54
C GLU A 51 -11.28 -8.40 -6.76
N SER A 52 -10.71 -7.84 -7.84
CA SER A 52 -9.29 -7.99 -8.16
C SER A 52 -8.40 -6.94 -7.52
N THR A 53 -8.97 -5.79 -7.15
CA THR A 53 -8.24 -4.57 -6.80
C THR A 53 -8.86 -3.85 -5.62
N ILE A 54 -8.03 -3.44 -4.67
CA ILE A 54 -8.39 -2.54 -3.58
C ILE A 54 -7.80 -1.16 -3.87
N LEU A 55 -8.62 -0.12 -3.75
CA LEU A 55 -8.18 1.27 -3.75
C LEU A 55 -8.28 1.84 -2.34
N ILE A 56 -7.22 2.49 -1.87
CA ILE A 56 -7.18 3.14 -0.56
C ILE A 56 -6.91 4.61 -0.78
N GLU A 57 -7.82 5.48 -0.34
CA GLU A 57 -7.62 6.93 -0.37
C GLU A 57 -6.62 7.33 0.72
N ILE A 58 -5.53 7.99 0.33
CA ILE A 58 -4.46 8.42 1.23
C ILE A 58 -4.23 9.92 1.09
N LEU A 59 -4.10 10.58 2.24
CA LEU A 59 -3.59 11.93 2.41
C LEU A 59 -2.23 11.85 3.12
N VAL A 60 -1.21 12.44 2.51
CA VAL A 60 0.10 12.66 3.11
C VAL A 60 0.37 14.16 3.13
N ILE A 61 0.71 14.72 4.29
CA ILE A 61 1.22 16.08 4.43
C ILE A 61 2.62 15.98 5.02
N GLU A 62 3.65 16.33 4.25
CA GLU A 62 5.04 16.29 4.69
C GLU A 62 5.73 17.62 4.41
N LYS A 63 6.26 18.29 5.43
CA LYS A 63 6.97 19.59 5.29
C LYS A 63 6.22 20.60 4.40
N ASN A 64 4.90 20.72 4.58
CA ASN A 64 3.96 21.56 3.82
C ASN A 64 3.63 21.09 2.38
N ILE A 65 4.14 19.94 1.95
CA ILE A 65 3.75 19.32 0.67
C ILE A 65 2.55 18.41 0.94
N LYS A 66 1.40 18.71 0.32
CA LYS A 66 0.18 17.90 0.38
C LYS A 66 0.10 16.98 -0.82
N ASN A 67 0.10 15.68 -0.58
CA ASN A 67 -0.15 14.63 -1.55
C ASN A 67 -1.47 13.92 -1.21
N GLN A 68 -2.41 13.88 -2.15
CA GLN A 68 -3.64 13.09 -2.03
C GLN A 68 -3.74 12.17 -3.23
N PHE A 69 -3.87 10.86 -2.97
CA PHE A 69 -3.79 9.85 -4.00
C PHE A 69 -4.48 8.56 -3.58
N PHE A 70 -4.63 7.64 -4.53
CA PHE A 70 -5.03 6.27 -4.25
C PHE A 70 -3.81 5.36 -4.21
N ALA A 71 -3.69 4.55 -3.16
CA ALA A 71 -2.88 3.34 -3.23
C ALA A 71 -3.72 2.20 -3.81
N ILE A 72 -3.07 1.33 -4.58
CA ILE A 72 -3.62 0.08 -5.08
C ILE A 72 -3.02 -1.06 -4.26
N VAL A 73 -3.89 -1.97 -3.79
CA VAL A 73 -3.50 -3.33 -3.40
C VAL A 73 -4.12 -4.30 -4.40
N ASN A 74 -3.29 -5.06 -5.12
CA ASN A 74 -3.81 -6.02 -6.11
C ASN A 74 -3.02 -7.32 -6.10
N GLN A 75 -3.74 -8.44 -6.23
CA GLN A 75 -3.11 -9.73 -6.49
C GLN A 75 -2.50 -9.76 -7.90
N ARG A 76 -1.41 -10.52 -8.03
CA ARG A 76 -0.63 -10.80 -9.23
C ARG A 76 -0.16 -12.24 -9.18
N GLU A 77 0.40 -12.72 -10.28
CA GLU A 77 1.01 -14.06 -10.34
C GLU A 77 2.14 -14.25 -9.33
N ASP A 78 2.91 -13.20 -9.06
CA ASP A 78 4.05 -13.21 -8.13
C ASP A 78 3.68 -12.92 -6.67
N GLY A 79 2.45 -12.47 -6.39
CA GLY A 79 2.00 -12.17 -5.03
C GLY A 79 0.98 -11.05 -4.95
N VAL A 80 1.01 -10.26 -3.89
CA VAL A 80 0.20 -9.04 -3.73
C VAL A 80 1.10 -7.83 -3.83
N VAL A 81 0.76 -6.88 -4.69
CA VAL A 81 1.50 -5.60 -4.75
C VAL A 81 0.72 -4.52 -4.00
N VAL A 82 1.46 -3.67 -3.28
CA VAL A 82 0.98 -2.37 -2.78
C VAL A 82 1.77 -1.28 -3.49
N ARG A 83 1.09 -0.34 -4.15
CA ARG A 83 1.73 0.75 -4.91
C ARG A 83 0.82 1.97 -5.08
N ILE A 84 1.36 3.08 -5.58
CA ILE A 84 0.58 4.25 -6.00
C ILE A 84 -0.26 3.90 -7.24
N HIS A 85 -1.48 4.44 -7.32
CA HIS A 85 -2.32 4.37 -8.52
C HIS A 85 -1.64 5.07 -9.70
N PRO A 86 -1.51 4.43 -10.88
CA PRO A 86 -0.65 4.92 -11.96
C PRO A 86 -1.16 6.19 -12.64
N MET A 87 -2.44 6.51 -12.53
CA MET A 87 -3.04 7.71 -13.15
C MET A 87 -2.85 9.00 -12.36
N VAL A 88 -2.20 8.95 -11.18
CA VAL A 88 -1.97 10.14 -10.35
C VAL A 88 -0.48 10.41 -10.29
N GLU A 89 -0.06 11.60 -10.72
CA GLU A 89 1.28 12.10 -10.43
C GLU A 89 1.33 12.58 -8.98
N VAL A 90 2.20 11.96 -8.19
CA VAL A 90 2.38 12.24 -6.76
C VAL A 90 3.86 12.44 -6.52
N GLU A 91 4.20 13.42 -5.69
CA GLU A 91 5.57 13.55 -5.23
C GLU A 91 5.94 12.35 -4.36
N LYS A 92 7.01 11.64 -4.72
CA LYS A 92 7.42 10.38 -4.06
C LYS A 92 8.22 10.67 -2.79
N THR A 93 7.65 11.50 -1.92
CA THR A 93 8.23 11.90 -0.64
C THR A 93 8.35 10.69 0.30
N ASN A 94 9.08 10.84 1.40
CA ASN A 94 9.25 9.75 2.37
C ASN A 94 7.92 9.38 3.02
N GLY A 95 7.02 10.36 3.24
CA GLY A 95 5.67 10.13 3.72
C GLY A 95 4.83 9.27 2.78
N VAL A 96 4.93 9.49 1.47
CA VAL A 96 4.23 8.67 0.45
C VAL A 96 4.76 7.24 0.43
N LYS A 97 6.08 7.08 0.49
CA LYS A 97 6.70 5.75 0.58
C LYS A 97 6.31 5.02 1.87
N LYS A 98 6.34 5.72 3.00
CA LYS A 98 5.94 5.21 4.32
C LYS A 98 4.47 4.79 4.33
N SER A 99 3.55 5.56 3.75
CA SER A 99 2.14 5.17 3.72
C SER A 99 1.89 3.84 2.99
N LEU A 100 2.62 3.60 1.88
CA LEU A 100 2.53 2.31 1.16
C LEU A 100 3.16 1.17 1.96
N ALA A 101 4.29 1.43 2.62
CA ALA A 101 4.94 0.45 3.47
C ALA A 101 4.05 0.04 4.66
N GLU A 102 3.36 0.99 5.29
CA GLU A 102 2.44 0.71 6.40
C GLU A 102 1.24 -0.15 5.96
N ILE A 103 0.68 0.07 4.77
CA ILE A 103 -0.31 -0.85 4.20
C ILE A 103 0.29 -2.25 4.00
N GLY A 104 1.52 -2.33 3.47
CA GLY A 104 2.23 -3.60 3.33
C GLY A 104 2.45 -4.32 4.66
N LYS A 105 2.79 -3.59 5.73
CA LYS A 105 2.96 -4.12 7.09
C LYS A 105 1.67 -4.64 7.69
N GLN A 106 0.53 -4.00 7.44
CA GLN A 106 -0.76 -4.54 7.87
C GLN A 106 -0.98 -5.93 7.26
N VAL A 107 -0.79 -6.09 5.94
CA VAL A 107 -0.93 -7.39 5.28
C VAL A 107 0.07 -8.42 5.84
N LEU A 108 1.35 -8.07 5.99
CA LEU A 108 2.35 -8.96 6.60
C LEU A 108 1.96 -9.41 8.02
N THR A 109 1.39 -8.50 8.82
CA THR A 109 1.04 -8.76 10.20
C THR A 109 -0.16 -9.70 10.31
N LYS A 110 -1.15 -9.54 9.43
CA LYS A 110 -2.41 -10.28 9.45
C LYS A 110 -2.29 -11.66 8.79
N PHE A 111 -1.46 -11.79 7.75
CA PHE A 111 -1.27 -13.04 7.02
C PHE A 111 0.13 -13.61 7.30
N LYS A 112 0.27 -14.40 8.37
CA LYS A 112 1.56 -14.82 8.95
C LYS A 112 2.50 -15.62 8.02
N GLY A 113 1.99 -16.29 7.00
CA GLY A 113 2.81 -16.94 5.97
C GLY A 113 3.29 -16.02 4.84
N THR A 114 3.06 -14.72 4.97
CA THR A 114 3.45 -13.70 3.99
C THR A 114 4.84 -13.16 4.30
N LYS A 115 5.61 -12.88 3.25
CA LYS A 115 6.93 -12.26 3.34
C LYS A 115 7.09 -11.13 2.33
N VAL A 116 8.04 -10.23 2.61
CA VAL A 116 8.42 -9.19 1.66
C VAL A 116 9.17 -9.83 0.48
N GLY A 117 8.67 -9.60 -0.73
CA GLY A 117 9.34 -9.92 -1.99
C GLY A 117 10.09 -8.71 -2.53
N LYS A 118 10.00 -8.48 -3.85
CA LYS A 118 10.62 -7.32 -4.49
C LYS A 118 10.01 -6.01 -4.00
N THR A 119 10.85 -5.05 -3.61
CA THR A 119 10.40 -3.75 -3.10
C THR A 119 11.45 -2.67 -3.34
N ASN A 120 11.01 -1.42 -3.47
CA ASN A 120 11.87 -0.23 -3.35
C ASN A 120 11.53 0.61 -2.12
N LEU A 121 10.86 -0.01 -1.15
CA LEU A 121 10.43 0.56 0.13
C LEU A 121 11.14 -0.08 1.33
N SER A 122 12.27 -0.79 1.12
CA SER A 122 12.98 -1.51 2.18
C SER A 122 13.34 -0.64 3.40
N GLU A 123 13.60 0.64 3.20
CA GLU A 123 13.92 1.59 4.28
C GLU A 123 12.70 1.92 5.19
N PHE A 124 11.49 1.53 4.79
CA PHE A 124 10.24 1.78 5.53
C PHE A 124 9.52 0.51 6.01
N LEU A 125 9.97 -0.68 5.61
CA LEU A 125 9.34 -1.97 5.91
C LEU A 125 9.89 -2.60 7.20
#